data_AF-Q1H2Q6-F1
#
_entry.id   AF-Q1H2Q6-F1
#
_cell.length_a   1.000
_cell.length_b   1.000
_cell.length_c   1.000
_cell.angle_alpha   90.00
_cell.angle_beta   90.00
_cell.angle_gamma   90.00
#
_symmetry.space_group_name_H-M   'P 1'
#
loop_
_entity.id
_entity.type
_entity.pdbx_description
1 polymer ?
#
loop_
_entity_poly.entity_id
_entity_poly.type
_entity_poly.pdbx_seq_one_letter_code
_entity_poly.pdbx_strand_id
1 'polypeptide(L)' 'MRFFMTFKHITSRDNSLFKQLKKLADNARERRKHNETLLDGPHLLTAYMEAFI' A
#
# COMPACT_ATOMS: atom_id res chain seq x y z
N MET A 1 4.15 -23.03 8.05
CA MET A 1 4.86 -21.88 8.66
C MET A 1 3.82 -20.83 9.02
N ARG A 2 3.50 -20.62 10.31
CA ARG A 2 2.44 -19.68 10.73
C ARG A 2 3.08 -18.32 11.03
N PHE A 3 2.83 -17.33 10.17
CA PHE A 3 3.17 -15.94 10.47
C PHE A 3 2.18 -15.42 11.52
N PHE A 4 2.61 -15.31 12.78
CA PHE A 4 1.93 -14.46 13.74
C PHE A 4 2.26 -13.01 13.41
N MET A 5 1.51 -12.41 12.49
CA MET A 5 1.53 -10.95 12.33
C MET A 5 0.74 -10.35 13.49
N THR A 6 1.44 -9.64 14.39
CA THR A 6 0.78 -8.82 15.39
C THR A 6 0.20 -7.60 14.66
N PHE A 7 -1.10 -7.36 14.82
CA PHE A 7 -1.74 -6.22 14.17
C PHE A 7 -1.37 -4.95 14.92
N LYS A 8 -0.51 -4.11 14.32
CA LYS A 8 -0.09 -2.85 14.92
C LYS A 8 -0.89 -1.71 14.32
N HIS A 9 -1.73 -1.08 15.15
CA HIS A 9 -2.44 0.13 14.75
C HIS A 9 -1.47 1.30 14.53
N ILE A 10 -1.61 1.98 13.40
CA ILE A 10 -0.95 3.26 13.16
C ILE A 10 -1.76 4.34 13.89
N THR A 11 -1.22 4.87 14.98
CA THR A 11 -1.88 5.90 15.80
C THR A 11 -1.30 7.29 15.59
N SER A 12 -0.06 7.38 15.11
CA SER A 12 0.61 8.66 14.87
C SER A 12 0.37 9.17 13.45
N ARG A 13 -0.02 10.44 13.36
CA ARG A 13 -0.11 11.17 12.09
C ARG A 13 1.24 11.30 11.39
N ASP A 14 2.34 11.21 12.14
CA ASP A 14 3.70 11.37 11.65
C ASP A 14 4.33 10.07 11.15
N ASN A 15 3.56 8.99 11.12
CA ASN A 15 3.99 7.73 10.54
C ASN A 15 4.41 7.91 9.07
N SER A 16 5.68 7.64 8.78
CA SER A 16 6.29 7.84 7.47
C SER A 16 5.67 6.95 6.39
N LEU A 17 5.39 5.69 6.71
CA LEU A 17 4.76 4.74 5.80
C LEU A 17 3.36 5.20 5.41
N PHE A 18 2.52 5.58 6.38
CA PHE A 18 1.19 6.10 6.10
C PHE A 18 1.25 7.34 5.19
N LYS A 19 2.15 8.28 5.49
CA LYS A 19 2.35 9.48 4.66
C LYS A 19 2.78 9.13 3.23
N GLN A 20 3.65 8.14 3.05
CA GLN A 20 4.09 7.68 1.74
C GLN A 20 2.94 7.03 0.95
N LEU A 21 2.21 6.09 1.56
CA LEU A 21 1.07 5.43 0.92
C LEU A 21 0.00 6.45 0.52
N LYS A 22 -0.29 7.43 1.40
CA LYS A 22 -1.22 8.52 1.09
C LYS A 22 -0.76 9.35 -0.11
N LYS A 23 0.54 9.67 -0.20
CA LYS A 23 1.08 10.37 -1.39
C LYS A 23 0.92 9.56 -2.67
N LEU A 24 1.15 8.25 -2.62
CA LEU A 24 0.94 7.36 -3.77
C LEU A 24 -0.53 7.28 -4.17
N ALA A 25 -1.46 7.35 -3.22
CA ALA A 25 -2.90 7.39 -3.49
C ALA A 25 -3.33 8.70 -4.16
N ASP A 26 -2.88 9.83 -3.61
CA ASP A 26 -3.40 11.15 -3.96
C ASP A 26 -2.64 11.82 -5.13
N ASN A 27 -1.39 11.43 -5.42
CA ASN A 27 -0.52 12.16 -6.35
C ASN A 27 0.05 11.29 -7.49
N ALA A 28 -0.41 11.55 -8.72
CA ALA A 28 0.06 10.88 -9.92
C ALA A 28 1.56 11.11 -10.23
N ARG A 29 2.12 12.26 -9.88
CA ARG A 29 3.56 12.52 -10.04
C ARG A 29 4.39 11.64 -9.11
N GLU A 30 3.95 11.46 -7.87
CA GLU A 30 4.64 10.57 -6.93
C GLU A 30 4.59 9.11 -7.39
N ARG A 31 3.45 8.65 -7.92
CA ARG A 31 3.37 7.32 -8.55
C ARG A 31 4.40 7.12 -9.66
N ARG A 32 4.49 8.09 -10.60
CA ARG A 32 5.46 8.03 -11.70
C ARG A 32 6.91 8.10 -11.20
N LYS A 33 7.18 8.95 -10.21
CA LYS A 33 8.51 9.13 -9.63
C LYS A 33 9.02 7.86 -8.96
N HIS A 34 8.14 7.16 -8.24
CA HIS A 34 8.48 5.94 -7.51
C HIS A 34 8.28 4.67 -8.35
N ASN A 35 7.65 4.78 -9.51
CA ASN A 35 7.21 3.65 -10.34
C ASN A 35 6.38 2.63 -9.56
N GLU A 36 5.54 3.13 -8.65
CA GLU A 36 4.71 2.35 -7.73
C GLU A 36 3.29 2.93 -7.72
N THR A 37 2.31 2.08 -7.45
CA THR A 37 0.92 2.49 -7.22
C THR A 37 0.35 1.79 -5.99
N LEU A 38 -0.52 2.49 -5.27
CA LEU A 38 -1.24 1.89 -4.15
C LEU A 38 -2.43 1.09 -4.69
N LEU A 39 -2.56 -0.18 -4.27
CA LEU A 39 -3.77 -0.97 -4.43
C LEU A 39 -4.54 -0.92 -3.11
N ASP A 40 -5.63 -0.18 -3.08
CA ASP A 40 -6.43 0.12 -1.90
C ASP A 40 -7.71 -0.74 -1.78
N GLY A 41 -8.00 -1.57 -2.78
CA GLY A 41 -9.13 -2.50 -2.79
C GLY A 41 -8.70 -3.98 -2.78
N PRO A 42 -9.33 -4.85 -1.98
CA PRO A 42 -9.05 -6.30 -2.01
C PRO A 42 -9.22 -6.91 -3.41
N HIS A 43 -10.23 -6.46 -4.17
CA HIS A 43 -10.47 -6.94 -5.54
C HIS A 43 -9.34 -6.56 -6.51
N LEU A 44 -8.67 -5.42 -6.31
CA LEU A 44 -7.50 -5.01 -7.10
C LEU A 44 -6.29 -5.89 -6.78
N LEU A 45 -6.09 -6.20 -5.49
CA LEU A 45 -5.05 -7.12 -5.07
C LEU A 45 -5.29 -8.51 -5.66
N THR A 46 -6.51 -9.03 -5.55
CA THR A 46 -6.88 -10.33 -6.14
C THR A 46 -6.60 -10.37 -7.64
N ALA A 47 -7.06 -9.36 -8.39
CA ALA A 47 -6.81 -9.29 -9.84
C ALA A 47 -5.32 -9.21 -10.19
N TYR A 48 -4.52 -8.48 -9.40
CA TYR A 48 -3.07 -8.44 -9.57
C TYR A 48 -2.42 -9.80 -9.32
N MET A 49 -2.84 -10.50 -8.25
CA MET A 49 -2.35 -11.84 -7.94
C MET A 49 -2.72 -12.81 -9.06
N GLU A 50 -3.97 -12.80 -9.52
CA GLU A 50 -4.43 -13.68 -10.61
C GLU A 50 -3.71 -13.42 -11.95
N ALA A 51 -3.34 -12.18 -12.23
CA ALA A 51 -2.72 -11.82 -13.51
C ALA A 51 -1.20 -12.03 -13.54
N PHE A 52 -0.51 -11.95 -12.39
CA PHE A 52 0.95 -11.84 -12.35
C PHE A 52 1.66 -12.77 -11.36
N ILE A 53 0.94 -13.50 -10.51
CA ILE A 53 1.50 -14.46 -9.54
C ILE A 53 1.04 -15.87 -9.89
#